data_AF-A0A7R9RAN4-F1
#
_entry.id   AF-A0A7R9RAN4-F1
#
_cell.length_a   1.000
_cell.length_b   1.000
_cell.length_c   1.000
_cell.angle_alpha   90.00
_cell.angle_beta   90.00
_cell.angle_gamma   90.00
#
_symmetry.space_group_name_H-M   'P 1'
#
loop_
_entity.id
_entity.type
_entity.pdbx_description
1 polymer ?
#
loop_
_entity_poly.entity_id
_entity_poly.type
_entity_poly.pdbx_seq_one_letter_code
_entity_poly.pdbx_strand_id
1 'polypeptide(L)'
;MRLDAPYTVTYRAIYAIADAEEKIVELVEESQCYGASAWARYHISKGPLVISARSIANTMRYLLRTGRVAIELEGSREAAGIESVRIDESEIEITFCGLGGGGVGATKTRAHSPGVLRHRITESGGSRRARGTITLPRRERLLIGIDDTDSKERGATWALSHNIAAKLHSMETPYLSHTLVQLYPVEERTQNCVSTVVEFAPIDREAGRRLVEGFKELLQAYSLSEETGMVVHHGFDPKRLLKYSKRARTSRVRKSDALRAAEETSTRIHLGGNGVIGALAAIPWYAQPDRSVRLDEEKMGC
;
A
#
# COMPACT_ATOMS: atom_id res chain seq x y z
N MET A 1 34.03 -20.89 2.70
CA MET A 1 32.79 -20.10 2.75
C MET A 1 31.67 -20.96 3.32
N ARG A 2 30.87 -20.46 4.27
CA ARG A 2 29.74 -21.19 4.89
C ARG A 2 28.52 -20.27 4.93
N LEU A 3 27.32 -20.84 4.82
CA LEU A 3 26.05 -20.12 4.98
C LEU A 3 25.48 -20.41 6.37
N ASP A 4 25.06 -19.39 7.10
CA ASP A 4 24.53 -19.55 8.47
C ASP A 4 23.12 -20.16 8.51
N ALA A 5 22.27 -19.82 7.52
CA ALA A 5 20.90 -20.31 7.40
C ALA A 5 20.53 -20.62 5.94
N PRO A 6 21.08 -21.69 5.33
CA PRO A 6 21.01 -21.94 3.88
C PRO A 6 19.60 -22.15 3.31
N TYR A 7 18.59 -22.39 4.16
CA TYR A 7 17.21 -22.68 3.77
C TYR A 7 16.19 -21.67 4.32
N THR A 8 16.65 -20.53 4.83
CA THR A 8 15.75 -19.50 5.37
C THR A 8 16.00 -18.18 4.66
N VAL A 9 14.93 -17.60 4.12
CA VAL A 9 14.91 -16.23 3.59
C VAL A 9 13.78 -15.50 4.28
N THR A 10 14.03 -14.34 4.87
CA THR A 10 13.02 -13.49 5.50
C THR A 10 12.55 -12.39 4.53
N TYR A 11 11.38 -11.82 4.80
CA TYR A 11 10.96 -10.57 4.18
C TYR A 11 11.76 -9.39 4.76
N ARG A 12 11.80 -8.26 4.07
CA ARG A 12 12.34 -7.01 4.63
C ARG A 12 11.45 -6.51 5.77
N ALA A 13 10.15 -6.60 5.58
CA ALA A 13 9.13 -6.38 6.59
C ALA A 13 7.79 -7.00 6.17
N ILE A 14 6.90 -7.17 7.16
CA ILE A 14 5.49 -7.53 6.95
C ILE A 14 4.62 -6.53 7.69
N TYR A 15 3.58 -6.04 7.01
CA TYR A 15 2.59 -5.12 7.58
C TYR A 15 1.18 -5.63 7.33
N ALA A 16 0.27 -5.37 8.27
CA ALA A 16 -1.15 -5.67 8.12
C ALA A 16 -1.98 -4.43 8.44
N ILE A 17 -2.85 -4.06 7.50
CA ILE A 17 -3.75 -2.91 7.60
C ILE A 17 -5.17 -3.47 7.71
N ALA A 18 -5.94 -3.07 8.71
CA ALA A 18 -7.34 -3.46 8.84
C ALA A 18 -8.29 -2.35 8.39
N ASP A 19 -9.48 -2.74 7.91
CA ASP A 19 -10.59 -1.80 7.78
C ASP A 19 -11.23 -1.49 9.14
N ALA A 20 -12.06 -0.44 9.17
CA ALA A 20 -12.74 -0.01 10.40
C ALA A 20 -13.86 -0.97 10.82
N GLU A 21 -14.43 -1.74 9.89
CA GLU A 21 -15.47 -2.73 10.16
C GLU A 21 -14.92 -4.10 10.59
N GLU A 22 -13.60 -4.27 10.62
CA GLU A 22 -12.91 -5.50 11.03
C GLU A 22 -13.27 -6.74 10.18
N LYS A 23 -13.56 -6.50 8.91
CA LYS A 23 -13.94 -7.54 7.94
C LYS A 23 -12.84 -7.85 6.95
N ILE A 24 -11.91 -6.91 6.75
CA ILE A 24 -10.92 -6.96 5.69
C ILE A 24 -9.55 -6.57 6.25
N VAL A 25 -8.54 -7.34 5.86
CA VAL A 25 -7.13 -7.03 6.11
C VAL A 25 -6.41 -6.93 4.77
N GLU A 26 -5.59 -5.91 4.57
CA GLU A 26 -4.55 -5.97 3.55
C GLU A 26 -3.21 -6.33 4.19
N LEU A 27 -2.69 -7.49 3.80
CA LEU A 27 -1.36 -7.96 4.16
C LEU A 27 -0.37 -7.50 3.10
N VAL A 28 0.72 -6.84 3.52
CA VAL A 28 1.80 -6.35 2.66
C VAL A 28 3.11 -7.01 3.08
N GLU A 29 3.70 -7.79 2.19
CA GLU A 29 4.97 -8.51 2.41
C GLU A 29 6.05 -7.91 1.51
N GLU A 30 7.10 -7.33 2.10
CA GLU A 30 8.24 -6.77 1.35
C GLU A 30 9.27 -7.86 1.03
N SER A 31 9.25 -8.35 -0.21
CA SER A 31 10.06 -9.47 -0.66
C SER A 31 11.55 -9.15 -0.79
N GLN A 32 12.39 -10.06 -0.30
CA GLN A 32 13.82 -10.13 -0.64
C GLN A 32 14.09 -11.16 -1.76
N CYS A 33 13.20 -12.12 -1.96
CA CYS A 33 13.29 -13.15 -2.98
C CYS A 33 11.99 -13.18 -3.82
N TYR A 34 11.98 -12.42 -4.91
CA TYR A 34 10.78 -12.26 -5.73
C TYR A 34 10.24 -13.60 -6.24
N GLY A 35 11.11 -14.54 -6.66
CA GLY A 35 10.69 -15.84 -7.16
C GLY A 35 9.88 -16.65 -6.12
N ALA A 36 10.36 -16.70 -4.87
CA ALA A 36 9.64 -17.37 -3.78
C ALA A 36 8.29 -16.69 -3.50
N SER A 37 8.28 -15.36 -3.48
CA SER A 37 7.07 -14.57 -3.23
C SER A 37 6.04 -14.68 -4.36
N ALA A 38 6.49 -14.76 -5.62
CA ALA A 38 5.62 -14.94 -6.78
C ALA A 38 4.97 -16.34 -6.76
N TRP A 39 5.73 -17.38 -6.41
CA TRP A 39 5.21 -18.73 -6.22
C TRP A 39 4.21 -18.78 -5.06
N ALA A 40 4.54 -18.19 -3.91
CA ALA A 40 3.65 -18.13 -2.76
C ALA A 40 2.34 -17.40 -3.12
N ARG A 41 2.43 -16.26 -3.82
CA ARG A 41 1.27 -15.51 -4.29
C ARG A 41 0.36 -16.36 -5.18
N TYR A 42 0.92 -17.07 -6.15
CA TYR A 42 0.15 -17.92 -7.07
C TYR A 42 -0.67 -19.00 -6.36
N HIS A 43 -0.11 -19.64 -5.32
CA HIS A 43 -0.83 -20.65 -4.55
C HIS A 43 -1.79 -20.03 -3.53
N ILE A 44 -1.31 -19.07 -2.72
CA ILE A 44 -2.13 -18.42 -1.68
C ILE A 44 -3.35 -17.73 -2.29
N SER A 45 -3.24 -17.13 -3.48
CA SER A 45 -4.34 -16.39 -4.11
C SER A 45 -5.57 -17.24 -4.45
N LYS A 46 -5.45 -18.57 -4.46
CA LYS A 46 -6.55 -19.50 -4.71
C LYS A 46 -7.38 -19.76 -3.45
N GLY A 47 -6.85 -19.41 -2.27
CA GLY A 47 -7.49 -19.68 -0.98
C GLY A 47 -8.77 -18.86 -0.78
N PRO A 48 -9.77 -19.39 -0.05
CA PRO A 48 -11.11 -18.80 0.02
C PRO A 48 -11.19 -17.53 0.88
N LEU A 49 -10.17 -17.26 1.70
CA LEU A 49 -10.04 -16.01 2.45
C LEU A 49 -9.40 -14.89 1.61
N VAL A 50 -8.82 -15.18 0.44
CA VAL A 50 -8.16 -14.17 -0.40
C VAL A 50 -9.18 -13.55 -1.35
N ILE A 51 -9.44 -12.25 -1.18
CA ILE A 51 -10.29 -11.46 -2.07
C ILE A 51 -9.52 -11.09 -3.34
N SER A 52 -8.26 -10.69 -3.19
CA SER A 52 -7.37 -10.41 -4.31
C SER A 52 -5.91 -10.51 -3.88
N ALA A 53 -5.01 -10.78 -4.83
CA ALA A 53 -3.58 -10.79 -4.61
C ALA A 53 -2.85 -10.16 -5.79
N ARG A 54 -1.89 -9.27 -5.51
CA ARG A 54 -1.12 -8.55 -6.52
C ARG A 54 0.33 -8.36 -6.08
N SER A 55 1.18 -8.05 -7.04
CA SER A 55 2.55 -7.62 -6.78
C SER A 55 2.71 -6.16 -7.22
N ILE A 56 3.39 -5.37 -6.39
CA ILE A 56 3.75 -3.98 -6.72
C ILE A 56 5.22 -3.81 -6.35
N ALA A 57 6.08 -3.64 -7.36
CA ALA A 57 7.52 -3.68 -7.20
C ALA A 57 7.98 -4.94 -6.41
N ASN A 58 8.64 -4.75 -5.27
CA ASN A 58 9.08 -5.83 -4.40
C ASN A 58 8.04 -6.28 -3.36
N THR A 59 6.81 -5.74 -3.38
CA THR A 59 5.77 -6.14 -2.42
C THR A 59 4.83 -7.18 -2.99
N MET A 60 4.38 -8.11 -2.14
CA MET A 60 3.19 -8.93 -2.38
C MET A 60 2.08 -8.42 -1.47
N ARG A 61 0.92 -8.13 -2.06
CA ARG A 61 -0.24 -7.59 -1.34
C ARG A 61 -1.40 -8.54 -1.46
N TYR A 62 -1.97 -8.93 -0.34
CA TYR A 62 -3.16 -9.78 -0.27
C TYR A 62 -4.27 -9.01 0.42
N LEU A 63 -5.39 -8.87 -0.27
CA LEU A 63 -6.63 -8.42 0.36
C LEU A 63 -7.36 -9.65 0.89
N LEU A 64 -7.57 -9.70 2.20
CA LEU A 64 -8.03 -10.87 2.93
C LEU A 64 -9.36 -10.58 3.60
N ARG A 65 -10.25 -11.57 3.64
CA ARG A 65 -11.43 -11.58 4.50
C ARG A 65 -11.06 -12.16 5.85
N THR A 66 -11.59 -11.59 6.93
CA THR A 66 -11.49 -12.20 8.26
C THR A 66 -12.27 -13.52 8.33
N GLY A 67 -11.82 -14.43 9.17
CA GLY A 67 -12.44 -15.75 9.34
C GLY A 67 -11.43 -16.88 9.39
N ARG A 68 -11.95 -18.10 9.43
CA ARG A 68 -11.17 -19.34 9.50
C ARG A 68 -11.75 -20.38 8.56
N VAL A 69 -10.87 -21.09 7.87
CA VAL A 69 -11.21 -22.13 6.90
C VAL A 69 -10.24 -23.30 7.01
N ALA A 70 -10.72 -24.50 6.77
CA ALA A 70 -9.84 -25.65 6.57
C ALA A 70 -9.31 -25.62 5.13
N ILE A 71 -7.99 -25.79 4.97
CA ILE A 71 -7.36 -25.92 3.66
C ILE A 71 -6.79 -27.32 3.53
N GLU A 72 -7.20 -28.02 2.48
CA GLU A 72 -6.52 -29.21 2.00
C GLU A 72 -5.44 -28.78 1.02
N LEU A 73 -4.20 -29.22 1.26
CA LEU A 73 -3.08 -28.84 0.42
C LEU A 73 -2.79 -29.95 -0.59
N GLU A 74 -2.63 -29.58 -1.85
CA GLU A 74 -2.22 -30.48 -2.93
C GLU A 74 -0.87 -30.01 -3.48
N GLY A 75 0.12 -30.91 -3.50
CA GLY A 75 1.44 -30.64 -4.06
C GLY A 75 1.34 -30.09 -5.50
N SER A 76 2.16 -29.10 -5.82
CA SER A 76 2.23 -28.44 -7.14
C SER A 76 0.98 -27.68 -7.61
N ARG A 77 -0.19 -27.86 -7.00
CA ARG A 77 -1.44 -27.17 -7.40
C ARG A 77 -1.92 -26.16 -6.36
N GLU A 78 -2.02 -26.58 -5.11
CA GLU A 78 -2.54 -25.83 -3.97
C GLU A 78 -1.63 -26.04 -2.76
N ALA A 79 -0.35 -25.74 -2.94
CA ALA A 79 0.69 -26.11 -1.99
C ALA A 79 0.91 -25.10 -0.85
N ALA A 80 0.16 -23.99 -0.82
CA ALA A 80 0.19 -22.99 0.24
C ALA A 80 -1.14 -22.23 0.33
N GLY A 81 -1.48 -21.76 1.54
CA GLY A 81 -2.73 -21.02 1.77
C GLY A 81 -2.77 -20.27 3.11
N ILE A 82 -3.85 -19.50 3.32
CA ILE A 82 -4.14 -18.78 4.56
C ILE A 82 -5.39 -19.39 5.20
N GLU A 83 -5.21 -20.05 6.34
CA GLU A 83 -6.28 -20.77 7.04
C GLU A 83 -7.08 -19.88 8.00
N SER A 84 -6.50 -18.78 8.48
CA SER A 84 -7.16 -17.89 9.45
C SER A 84 -6.64 -16.47 9.35
N VAL A 85 -7.56 -15.51 9.48
CA VAL A 85 -7.28 -14.08 9.66
C VAL A 85 -8.20 -13.59 10.78
N ARG A 86 -7.62 -13.14 11.89
CA ARG A 86 -8.34 -12.57 13.04
C ARG A 86 -7.81 -11.17 13.32
N ILE A 87 -8.73 -10.24 13.54
CA ILE A 87 -8.42 -8.91 14.04
C ILE A 87 -8.81 -8.91 15.52
N ASP A 88 -7.86 -8.54 16.36
CA ASP A 88 -8.05 -8.19 17.77
C ASP A 88 -7.92 -6.64 17.89
N GLU A 89 -8.09 -6.05 19.08
CA GLU A 89 -8.16 -4.58 19.22
C GLU A 89 -6.98 -3.83 18.57
N SER A 90 -5.75 -4.26 18.85
CA SER A 90 -4.50 -3.63 18.38
C SER A 90 -3.62 -4.55 17.53
N GLU A 91 -4.09 -5.76 17.22
CA GLU A 91 -3.28 -6.81 16.59
C GLU A 91 -4.05 -7.58 15.52
N ILE A 92 -3.31 -8.16 14.58
CA ILE A 92 -3.84 -9.01 13.52
C ILE A 92 -3.09 -10.34 13.55
N GLU A 93 -3.82 -11.44 13.72
CA GLU A 93 -3.29 -12.80 13.68
C GLU A 93 -3.59 -13.45 12.33
N ILE A 94 -2.56 -13.94 11.64
CA ILE A 94 -2.70 -14.64 10.35
C ILE A 94 -2.04 -16.00 10.44
N THR A 95 -2.80 -17.05 10.10
CA THR A 95 -2.31 -18.43 10.05
C THR A 95 -2.14 -18.88 8.59
N PHE A 96 -0.91 -19.21 8.24
CA PHE A 96 -0.50 -19.78 6.96
C PHE A 96 -0.32 -21.29 7.08
N CYS A 97 -0.52 -21.99 5.97
CA CYS A 97 -0.15 -23.37 5.80
C CYS A 97 0.61 -23.57 4.48
N GLY A 98 1.45 -24.60 4.42
CA GLY A 98 2.16 -24.96 3.20
C GLY A 98 2.76 -26.36 3.21
N LEU A 99 2.98 -26.91 2.02
CA LEU A 99 3.64 -28.19 1.80
C LEU A 99 5.09 -27.98 1.37
N GLY A 100 5.99 -28.80 1.92
CA GLY A 100 7.40 -28.82 1.58
C GLY A 100 8.07 -27.45 1.63
N GLY A 101 8.58 -26.96 0.50
CA GLY A 101 9.17 -25.61 0.39
C GLY A 101 8.20 -24.48 0.74
N GLY A 102 6.92 -24.62 0.36
CA GLY A 102 5.86 -23.68 0.76
C GLY A 102 5.66 -23.64 2.27
N GLY A 103 5.93 -24.75 2.96
CA GLY A 103 5.92 -24.83 4.42
C GLY A 103 6.97 -23.94 5.08
N VAL A 104 8.18 -23.81 4.49
CA VAL A 104 9.22 -22.90 4.98
C VAL A 104 8.76 -21.44 4.87
N GLY A 105 8.10 -21.11 3.77
CA GLY A 105 7.47 -19.80 3.56
C GLY A 105 6.36 -19.51 4.58
N ALA A 106 5.52 -20.51 4.87
CA ALA A 106 4.43 -20.40 5.84
C ALA A 106 4.93 -20.27 7.29
N THR A 107 6.13 -20.78 7.60
CA THR A 107 6.70 -20.75 8.95
C THR A 107 7.89 -19.79 9.05
N LYS A 108 9.11 -20.28 8.83
CA LYS A 108 10.37 -19.62 9.16
C LYS A 108 10.54 -18.27 8.47
N THR A 109 10.16 -18.17 7.20
CA THR A 109 10.25 -16.92 6.44
C THR A 109 9.41 -15.83 7.09
N ARG A 110 8.13 -16.08 7.33
CA ARG A 110 7.22 -15.07 7.91
C ARG A 110 7.50 -14.81 9.38
N ALA A 111 7.68 -15.88 10.17
CA ALA A 111 7.86 -15.81 11.62
C ALA A 111 8.99 -14.89 12.07
N HIS A 112 10.11 -14.87 11.34
CA HIS A 112 11.30 -14.09 11.70
C HIS A 112 11.46 -12.81 10.88
N SER A 113 10.43 -12.39 10.15
CA SER A 113 10.47 -11.14 9.38
C SER A 113 10.19 -9.93 10.26
N PRO A 114 10.87 -8.79 10.04
CA PRO A 114 10.55 -7.55 10.74
C PRO A 114 9.07 -7.17 10.63
N GLY A 115 8.51 -6.62 11.69
CA GLY A 115 7.08 -6.29 11.81
C GLY A 115 6.24 -7.37 12.50
N VAL A 116 6.71 -8.62 12.59
CA VAL A 116 6.08 -9.67 13.39
C VAL A 116 6.37 -9.48 14.87
N LEU A 117 5.32 -9.41 15.69
CA LEU A 117 5.40 -9.28 17.15
C LEU A 117 5.70 -10.62 17.83
N ARG A 118 5.00 -11.67 17.38
CA ARG A 118 5.13 -13.04 17.89
C ARG A 118 4.63 -14.05 16.86
N HIS A 119 5.02 -15.30 17.03
CA HIS A 119 4.62 -16.38 16.11
C HIS A 119 4.45 -17.72 16.82
N ARG A 120 3.71 -18.62 16.18
CA ARG A 120 3.63 -20.06 16.51
C ARG A 120 3.83 -20.86 15.23
N ILE A 121 4.86 -21.69 15.17
CA ILE A 121 5.21 -22.45 13.96
C ILE A 121 5.40 -23.93 14.25
N THR A 122 5.04 -24.78 13.28
CA THR A 122 5.43 -26.19 13.27
C THR A 122 6.77 -26.36 12.57
N GLU A 123 7.32 -27.58 12.60
CA GLU A 123 8.42 -27.95 11.71
C GLU A 123 8.02 -27.82 10.23
N SER A 124 9.00 -27.57 9.36
CA SER A 124 8.81 -27.32 7.93
C SER A 124 9.97 -27.84 7.09
N GLY A 125 9.71 -28.11 5.81
CA GLY A 125 10.71 -28.58 4.84
C GLY A 125 10.57 -30.08 4.50
N GLY A 126 11.25 -30.50 3.44
CA GLY A 126 11.07 -31.83 2.85
C GLY A 126 9.68 -31.97 2.21
N SER A 127 8.95 -33.04 2.53
CA SER A 127 7.56 -33.30 2.07
C SER A 127 6.49 -32.96 3.11
N ARG A 128 6.86 -32.33 4.24
CA ARG A 128 5.94 -32.08 5.37
C ARG A 128 4.90 -31.01 5.07
N ARG A 129 3.72 -31.16 5.68
CA ARG A 129 2.78 -30.05 5.91
C ARG A 129 3.27 -29.22 7.09
N ALA A 130 3.36 -27.92 6.90
CA ALA A 130 3.73 -26.97 7.94
C ALA A 130 2.66 -25.91 8.12
N ARG A 131 2.58 -25.37 9.33
CA ARG A 131 1.65 -24.33 9.73
C ARG A 131 2.38 -23.26 10.53
N GLY A 132 2.17 -22.00 10.17
CA GLY A 132 2.75 -20.87 10.87
C GLY A 132 1.71 -19.79 11.12
N THR A 133 1.60 -19.36 12.37
CA THR A 133 0.78 -18.21 12.76
C THR A 133 1.70 -17.07 13.14
N ILE A 134 1.46 -15.89 12.60
CA ILE A 134 2.16 -14.66 12.98
C ILE A 134 1.14 -13.67 13.55
N THR A 135 1.59 -12.84 14.49
CA THR A 135 0.83 -11.69 14.99
C THR A 135 1.56 -10.41 14.59
N LEU A 136 0.79 -9.48 14.01
CA LEU A 136 1.25 -8.18 13.51
C LEU A 136 0.51 -7.06 14.26
N PRO A 137 1.08 -5.85 14.37
CA PRO A 137 0.31 -4.69 14.79
C PRO A 137 -0.84 -4.42 13.81
N ARG A 138 -2.01 -4.05 14.33
CA ARG A 138 -3.11 -3.52 13.52
C ARG A 138 -2.79 -2.09 13.10
N ARG A 139 -2.62 -1.85 11.80
CA ARG A 139 -2.29 -0.53 11.25
C ARG A 139 -3.48 0.14 10.59
N GLU A 140 -3.44 1.47 10.57
CA GLU A 140 -4.37 2.29 9.81
C GLU A 140 -3.77 2.65 8.44
N ARG A 141 -4.60 2.88 7.42
CA ARG A 141 -4.12 3.39 6.12
C ARG A 141 -4.18 4.91 6.10
N LEU A 142 -3.08 5.52 5.70
CA LEU A 142 -2.94 6.97 5.52
C LEU A 142 -2.41 7.26 4.13
N LEU A 143 -3.16 8.02 3.35
CA LEU A 143 -2.81 8.42 1.99
C LEU A 143 -2.56 9.92 1.96
N ILE A 144 -1.42 10.33 1.41
CA ILE A 144 -1.07 11.74 1.22
C ILE A 144 -1.00 12.02 -0.28
N GLY A 145 -1.89 12.89 -0.75
CA GLY A 145 -1.89 13.40 -2.11
C GLY A 145 -1.12 14.70 -2.18
N ILE A 146 -0.27 14.85 -3.20
CA ILE A 146 0.61 16.00 -3.41
C ILE A 146 0.55 16.40 -4.88
N ASP A 147 0.47 17.70 -5.13
CA ASP A 147 0.60 18.26 -6.47
C ASP A 147 1.14 19.69 -6.43
N ASP A 148 1.64 20.16 -7.58
CA ASP A 148 2.11 21.54 -7.81
C ASP A 148 3.21 21.97 -6.84
N THR A 149 4.31 21.22 -6.78
CA THR A 149 5.47 21.55 -5.91
C THR A 149 6.70 22.03 -6.68
N ASP A 150 6.70 21.86 -7.99
CA ASP A 150 7.78 22.20 -8.90
C ASP A 150 7.47 23.46 -9.73
N SER A 151 8.49 24.02 -10.37
CA SER A 151 8.34 25.14 -11.29
C SER A 151 8.62 24.69 -12.73
N LYS A 152 8.44 25.59 -13.70
CA LYS A 152 8.79 25.32 -15.10
C LYS A 152 10.29 25.02 -15.31
N GLU A 153 11.15 25.47 -14.40
CA GLU A 153 12.61 25.40 -14.55
C GLU A 153 13.28 24.39 -13.62
N ARG A 154 12.66 24.06 -12.47
CA ARG A 154 13.29 23.28 -11.40
C ARG A 154 12.28 22.41 -10.66
N GLY A 155 12.79 21.32 -10.10
CA GLY A 155 12.02 20.43 -9.23
C GLY A 155 11.24 19.36 -10.00
N ALA A 156 10.68 18.42 -9.23
CA ALA A 156 9.74 17.43 -9.73
C ALA A 156 8.90 16.92 -8.56
N THR A 157 7.58 17.05 -8.66
CA THR A 157 6.67 16.70 -7.55
C THR A 157 6.83 15.26 -7.06
N TRP A 158 7.02 14.31 -7.98
CA TRP A 158 7.23 12.91 -7.62
C TRP A 158 8.52 12.67 -6.83
N ALA A 159 9.60 13.36 -7.19
CA ALA A 159 10.91 13.16 -6.59
C ALA A 159 10.94 13.73 -5.18
N LEU A 160 10.38 14.93 -5.00
CA LEU A 160 10.23 15.54 -3.68
C LEU A 160 9.36 14.68 -2.77
N SER A 161 8.19 14.25 -3.24
CA SER A 161 7.27 13.41 -2.48
C SER A 161 7.91 12.09 -2.06
N HIS A 162 8.64 11.42 -2.97
CA HIS A 162 9.35 10.18 -2.66
C HIS A 162 10.44 10.38 -1.61
N ASN A 163 11.27 11.41 -1.75
CA ASN A 163 12.38 11.66 -0.82
C ASN A 163 11.89 12.04 0.58
N ILE A 164 10.82 12.83 0.69
CA ILE A 164 10.16 13.10 1.97
C ILE A 164 9.60 11.80 2.56
N ALA A 165 8.90 11.01 1.76
CA ALA A 165 8.30 9.77 2.24
C ALA A 165 9.34 8.75 2.73
N ALA A 166 10.45 8.61 1.99
CA ALA A 166 11.57 7.77 2.36
C ALA A 166 12.28 8.27 3.63
N LYS A 167 12.39 9.59 3.82
CA LYS A 167 12.96 10.19 5.03
C LYS A 167 12.11 9.91 6.28
N LEU A 168 10.78 9.89 6.13
CA LEU A 168 9.81 9.66 7.21
C LEU A 168 9.42 8.19 7.40
N HIS A 169 9.95 7.30 6.57
CA HIS A 169 9.75 5.86 6.69
C HIS A 169 10.32 5.34 8.01
N SER A 170 9.50 4.57 8.74
CA SER A 170 9.93 3.84 9.93
C SER A 170 9.09 2.58 10.12
N MET A 171 9.44 1.75 11.10
CA MET A 171 8.56 0.64 11.50
C MET A 171 7.23 1.12 12.11
N GLU A 172 7.17 2.33 12.69
CA GLU A 172 5.91 2.89 13.18
C GLU A 172 5.06 3.44 12.02
N THR A 173 5.70 4.03 11.01
CA THR A 173 5.10 4.71 9.86
C THR A 173 5.67 4.18 8.54
N PRO A 174 5.43 2.91 8.19
CA PRO A 174 5.96 2.30 6.98
C PRO A 174 5.41 2.99 5.72
N TYR A 175 6.29 3.25 4.76
CA TYR A 175 6.00 3.86 3.46
C TYR A 175 5.82 2.72 2.47
N LEU A 176 4.58 2.49 2.02
CA LEU A 176 4.19 1.26 1.34
C LEU A 176 4.14 1.39 -0.17
N SER A 177 3.71 2.55 -0.68
CA SER A 177 3.62 2.76 -2.12
C SER A 177 3.71 4.23 -2.52
N HIS A 178 4.17 4.44 -3.73
CA HIS A 178 4.23 5.71 -4.44
C HIS A 178 3.50 5.54 -5.75
N THR A 179 2.62 6.48 -6.12
CA THR A 179 1.91 6.38 -7.38
C THR A 179 1.77 7.75 -8.03
N LEU A 180 2.13 7.79 -9.31
CA LEU A 180 1.95 8.94 -10.19
C LEU A 180 0.64 8.81 -10.95
N VAL A 181 -0.12 9.89 -10.99
CA VAL A 181 -1.47 9.90 -11.53
C VAL A 181 -1.53 10.93 -12.64
N GLN A 182 -1.70 10.44 -13.87
CA GLN A 182 -1.88 11.29 -15.03
C GLN A 182 -3.27 11.93 -14.96
N LEU A 183 -3.31 13.26 -15.05
CA LEU A 183 -4.53 14.06 -15.06
C LEU A 183 -4.84 14.59 -16.46
N TYR A 184 -6.03 15.16 -16.61
CA TYR A 184 -6.44 15.83 -17.83
C TYR A 184 -5.48 16.99 -18.13
N PRO A 185 -4.86 17.04 -19.32
CA PRO A 185 -3.90 18.10 -19.64
C PRO A 185 -4.57 19.48 -19.71
N VAL A 186 -4.19 20.40 -18.80
CA VAL A 186 -4.65 21.81 -18.78
C VAL A 186 -3.54 22.76 -19.23
N GLU A 187 -3.79 24.06 -19.42
CA GLU A 187 -2.76 25.03 -19.85
C GLU A 187 -1.87 25.46 -18.68
N GLU A 188 -2.43 25.52 -17.47
CA GLU A 188 -1.77 25.95 -16.24
C GLU A 188 -0.83 24.88 -15.66
N ARG A 189 -0.67 23.76 -16.36
CA ARG A 189 0.18 22.64 -15.94
C ARG A 189 1.67 22.99 -15.99
N THR A 190 2.47 22.29 -15.18
CA THR A 190 3.85 21.99 -15.55
C THR A 190 3.85 21.01 -16.73
N GLN A 191 5.01 20.64 -17.27
CA GLN A 191 5.10 19.94 -18.55
C GLN A 191 4.16 18.71 -18.71
N ASN A 192 3.95 17.91 -17.66
CA ASN A 192 3.27 16.60 -17.77
C ASN A 192 1.88 16.50 -17.09
N CYS A 193 1.43 17.48 -16.31
CA CYS A 193 0.13 17.42 -15.58
C CYS A 193 -0.06 16.12 -14.76
N VAL A 194 0.93 15.79 -13.93
CA VAL A 194 0.96 14.55 -13.13
C VAL A 194 0.94 14.91 -11.65
N SER A 195 0.00 14.30 -10.92
CA SER A 195 -0.09 14.41 -9.46
C SER A 195 0.46 13.15 -8.78
N THR A 196 0.72 13.23 -7.49
CA THR A 196 1.33 12.15 -6.70
C THR A 196 0.46 11.73 -5.53
N VAL A 197 0.42 10.43 -5.23
CA VAL A 197 -0.04 9.91 -3.95
C VAL A 197 1.02 8.99 -3.34
N VAL A 198 1.26 9.15 -2.04
CA VAL A 198 2.06 8.22 -1.22
C VAL A 198 1.18 7.55 -0.17
N GLU A 199 1.45 6.27 0.07
CA GLU A 199 0.73 5.44 1.04
C GLU A 199 1.62 5.12 2.24
N PHE A 200 1.06 5.32 3.42
CA PHE A 200 1.64 4.91 4.70
C PHE A 200 0.69 4.00 5.47
N ALA A 201 1.27 3.20 6.38
CA ALA A 201 0.50 2.41 7.34
C ALA A 201 0.93 2.66 8.80
N PRO A 202 0.64 3.86 9.35
CA PRO A 202 0.97 4.17 10.75
C PRO A 202 0.39 3.13 11.72
N ILE A 203 1.12 2.87 12.80
CA ILE A 203 0.69 1.94 13.86
C ILE A 203 -0.53 2.47 14.63
N ASP A 204 -0.68 3.79 14.73
CA ASP A 204 -1.82 4.45 15.34
C ASP A 204 -2.02 5.88 14.79
N ARG A 205 -3.07 6.54 15.28
CA ARG A 205 -3.42 7.92 14.89
C ARG A 205 -2.37 8.94 15.29
N GLU A 206 -1.63 8.73 16.37
CA GLU A 206 -0.65 9.70 16.85
C GLU A 206 0.60 9.68 15.98
N ALA A 207 1.11 8.48 15.67
CA ALA A 207 2.17 8.26 14.69
C ALA A 207 1.75 8.83 13.32
N GLY A 208 0.51 8.59 12.89
CA GLY A 208 -0.05 9.18 11.68
C GLY A 208 -0.07 10.71 11.71
N ARG A 209 -0.43 11.34 12.83
CA ARG A 209 -0.42 12.80 12.99
C ARG A 209 1.01 13.37 12.92
N ARG A 210 1.97 12.76 13.61
CA ARG A 210 3.39 13.18 13.57
C ARG A 210 3.96 13.06 12.16
N LEU A 211 3.64 11.96 11.47
CA LEU A 211 3.99 11.76 10.06
C LEU A 211 3.46 12.89 9.17
N VAL A 212 2.17 13.22 9.29
CA VAL A 212 1.55 14.26 8.46
C VAL A 212 2.15 15.63 8.72
N GLU A 213 2.44 15.98 9.98
CA GLU A 213 3.09 17.26 10.29
C GLU A 213 4.51 17.31 9.72
N GLY A 214 5.33 16.28 9.94
CA GLY A 214 6.68 16.24 9.38
C GLY A 214 6.70 16.23 7.84
N PHE A 215 5.71 15.59 7.21
CA PHE A 215 5.57 15.62 5.74
C PHE A 215 5.25 17.04 5.26
N LYS A 216 4.33 17.73 5.93
CA LYS A 216 3.95 19.11 5.62
C LYS A 216 5.13 20.07 5.82
N GLU A 217 5.85 19.97 6.93
CA GLU A 217 7.03 20.81 7.22
C GLU A 217 8.09 20.67 6.11
N LEU A 218 8.38 19.43 5.69
CA LEU A 218 9.33 19.18 4.62
C LEU A 218 8.84 19.67 3.25
N LEU A 219 7.54 19.54 2.95
CA LEU A 219 6.98 20.14 1.73
C LEU A 219 7.11 21.66 1.74
N GLN A 220 6.80 22.33 2.85
CA GLN A 220 6.94 23.78 2.98
C GLN A 220 8.39 24.24 2.87
N ALA A 221 9.34 23.44 3.35
CA ALA A 221 10.77 23.77 3.28
C ALA A 221 11.38 23.63 1.88
N TYR A 222 10.87 22.69 1.06
CA TYR A 222 11.51 22.28 -0.19
C TYR A 222 10.67 22.49 -1.46
N SER A 223 9.37 22.74 -1.33
CA SER A 223 8.53 23.08 -2.48
C SER A 223 9.00 24.38 -3.12
N LEU A 224 8.89 24.46 -4.44
CA LEU A 224 9.23 25.63 -5.25
C LEU A 224 7.97 26.39 -5.71
N SER A 225 6.78 26.01 -5.22
CA SER A 225 5.49 26.55 -5.65
C SER A 225 4.61 26.94 -4.46
N GLU A 226 4.12 28.17 -4.46
CA GLU A 226 3.08 28.66 -3.52
C GLU A 226 1.72 28.01 -3.76
N GLU A 227 1.54 27.35 -4.92
CA GLU A 227 0.32 26.65 -5.29
C GLU A 227 0.31 25.19 -4.83
N THR A 228 1.29 24.79 -4.01
CA THR A 228 1.38 23.44 -3.44
C THR A 228 0.07 22.99 -2.81
N GLY A 229 -0.42 21.86 -3.29
CA GLY A 229 -1.53 21.12 -2.70
C GLY A 229 -1.04 19.94 -1.89
N MET A 230 -1.53 19.83 -0.65
CA MET A 230 -1.35 18.64 0.17
C MET A 230 -2.69 18.26 0.79
N VAL A 231 -3.14 17.04 0.52
CA VAL A 231 -4.37 16.48 1.10
C VAL A 231 -4.09 15.13 1.74
N VAL A 232 -4.81 14.81 2.81
CA VAL A 232 -4.64 13.59 3.59
C VAL A 232 -5.98 12.87 3.70
N HIS A 233 -6.02 11.65 3.18
CA HIS A 233 -7.13 10.73 3.37
C HIS A 233 -6.74 9.67 4.40
N HIS A 234 -7.47 9.62 5.49
CA HIS A 234 -7.29 8.64 6.55
C HIS A 234 -8.43 7.62 6.52
N GLY A 235 -8.14 6.41 6.06
CA GLY A 235 -9.18 5.41 5.85
C GLY A 235 -8.71 4.28 4.94
N PHE A 236 -9.39 3.14 5.05
CA PHE A 236 -9.04 1.96 4.27
C PHE A 236 -9.35 2.16 2.78
N ASP A 237 -10.58 2.53 2.42
CA ASP A 237 -10.99 2.61 1.01
C ASP A 237 -11.35 4.05 0.59
N PRO A 238 -10.55 4.70 -0.27
CA PRO A 238 -10.83 6.04 -0.78
C PRO A 238 -11.85 6.07 -1.94
N LYS A 239 -12.60 4.99 -2.23
CA LYS A 239 -13.51 4.90 -3.40
C LYS A 239 -14.46 6.07 -3.60
N ARG A 240 -14.86 6.77 -2.52
CA ARG A 240 -15.76 7.94 -2.60
C ARG A 240 -15.14 9.07 -3.43
N LEU A 241 -13.81 9.14 -3.52
CA LEU A 241 -13.07 10.10 -4.36
C LEU A 241 -13.00 9.71 -5.84
N LEU A 242 -13.35 8.48 -6.23
CA LEU A 242 -13.25 8.03 -7.63
C LEU A 242 -14.07 8.89 -8.60
N LYS A 243 -15.26 9.35 -8.17
CA LYS A 243 -16.11 10.22 -9.00
C LYS A 243 -15.41 11.54 -9.34
N TYR A 244 -14.81 12.17 -8.32
CA TYR A 244 -14.04 13.40 -8.49
C TYR A 244 -12.78 13.15 -9.32
N SER A 245 -12.01 12.11 -8.99
CA SER A 245 -10.78 11.76 -9.68
C SER A 245 -11.00 11.48 -11.17
N LYS A 246 -12.06 10.73 -11.53
CA LYS A 246 -12.42 10.51 -12.94
C LYS A 246 -12.64 11.82 -13.70
N ARG A 247 -13.40 12.76 -13.13
CA ARG A 247 -13.61 14.09 -13.74
C ARG A 247 -12.29 14.83 -13.95
N ALA A 248 -11.40 14.82 -12.97
CA ALA A 248 -10.08 15.47 -13.04
C ALA A 248 -9.12 14.80 -14.05
N ARG A 249 -9.38 13.54 -14.41
CA ARG A 249 -8.61 12.79 -15.43
C ARG A 249 -9.19 12.92 -16.84
N THR A 250 -10.47 13.27 -16.99
CA THR A 250 -11.13 13.39 -18.30
C THR A 250 -11.46 14.82 -18.70
N SER A 251 -11.39 15.79 -17.78
CA SER A 251 -11.77 17.18 -18.05
C SER A 251 -11.12 18.15 -17.07
N ARG A 252 -11.10 19.44 -17.45
CA ARG A 252 -10.70 20.51 -16.53
C ARG A 252 -11.71 20.66 -15.39
N VAL A 253 -11.22 20.66 -14.15
CA VAL A 253 -12.02 20.88 -12.94
C VAL A 253 -11.58 22.15 -12.22
N ARG A 254 -12.47 22.73 -11.39
CA ARG A 254 -12.16 23.94 -10.61
C ARG A 254 -11.70 23.58 -9.21
N LYS A 255 -10.94 24.47 -8.57
CA LYS A 255 -10.56 24.34 -7.15
C LYS A 255 -11.78 24.14 -6.24
N SER A 256 -12.88 24.84 -6.51
CA SER A 256 -14.13 24.68 -5.75
C SER A 256 -14.75 23.27 -5.86
N ASP A 257 -14.55 22.56 -6.98
CA ASP A 257 -14.93 21.14 -7.09
C ASP A 257 -14.10 20.28 -6.13
N ALA A 258 -12.79 20.55 -6.04
CA ALA A 258 -11.87 19.84 -5.16
C ALA A 258 -12.23 20.06 -3.68
N LEU A 259 -12.47 21.32 -3.28
CA LEU A 259 -12.86 21.66 -1.91
C LEU A 259 -14.15 20.93 -1.49
N ARG A 260 -15.16 20.93 -2.36
CA ARG A 260 -16.43 20.22 -2.11
C ARG A 260 -16.21 18.71 -2.00
N ALA A 261 -15.44 18.13 -2.91
CA ALA A 261 -15.14 16.70 -2.87
C ALA A 261 -14.38 16.30 -1.60
N ALA A 262 -13.42 17.13 -1.15
CA ALA A 262 -12.69 16.90 0.09
C ALA A 262 -13.61 16.89 1.32
N GLU A 263 -14.54 17.85 1.40
CA GLU A 263 -15.57 17.91 2.46
C GLU A 263 -16.48 16.68 2.42
N GLU A 264 -17.05 16.36 1.26
CA GLU A 264 -17.95 15.21 1.07
C GLU A 264 -17.30 13.89 1.50
N THR A 265 -15.99 13.72 1.28
CA THR A 265 -15.26 12.49 1.62
C THR A 265 -14.47 12.55 2.92
N SER A 266 -14.60 13.62 3.69
CA SER A 266 -13.84 13.84 4.93
C SER A 266 -12.31 13.74 4.75
N THR A 267 -11.83 14.14 3.57
CA THR A 267 -10.40 14.23 3.26
C THR A 267 -9.88 15.60 3.68
N ARG A 268 -8.79 15.65 4.45
CA ARG A 268 -8.29 16.90 5.04
C ARG A 268 -7.33 17.60 4.10
N ILE A 269 -7.46 18.91 3.97
CA ILE A 269 -6.53 19.76 3.22
C ILE A 269 -5.52 20.37 4.20
N HIS A 270 -4.24 20.15 3.96
CA HIS A 270 -3.14 20.65 4.80
C HIS A 270 -2.38 21.82 4.16
N LEU A 271 -2.25 21.82 2.83
CA LEU A 271 -1.76 22.94 2.04
C LEU A 271 -2.78 23.22 0.93
N GLY A 272 -3.24 24.46 0.86
CA GLY A 272 -4.45 24.86 0.14
C GLY A 272 -4.22 25.55 -1.20
N GLY A 273 -3.05 25.43 -1.82
CA GLY A 273 -2.78 25.98 -3.16
C GLY A 273 -3.61 25.29 -4.26
N ASN A 274 -3.48 25.71 -5.53
CA ASN A 274 -4.23 25.10 -6.64
C ASN A 274 -3.93 23.62 -6.84
N GLY A 275 -2.77 23.12 -6.43
CA GLY A 275 -2.42 21.71 -6.43
C GLY A 275 -3.40 20.80 -5.67
N VAL A 276 -4.28 21.34 -4.80
CA VAL A 276 -5.33 20.53 -4.16
C VAL A 276 -6.20 19.79 -5.17
N ILE A 277 -6.34 20.32 -6.39
CA ILE A 277 -7.08 19.69 -7.48
C ILE A 277 -6.51 18.31 -7.79
N GLY A 278 -5.22 18.24 -8.11
CA GLY A 278 -4.57 16.99 -8.48
C GLY A 278 -4.22 16.13 -7.27
N ALA A 279 -3.80 16.74 -6.16
CA ALA A 279 -3.53 16.04 -4.91
C ALA A 279 -4.75 15.19 -4.48
N LEU A 280 -5.97 15.75 -4.54
CA LEU A 280 -7.19 15.03 -4.24
C LEU A 280 -7.56 13.97 -5.29
N ALA A 281 -7.28 14.27 -6.57
CA ALA A 281 -7.54 13.35 -7.66
C ALA A 281 -6.62 12.12 -7.62
N ALA A 282 -5.44 12.25 -7.03
CA ALA A 282 -4.45 11.18 -6.93
C ALA A 282 -4.82 10.09 -5.91
N ILE A 283 -5.44 10.47 -4.77
CA ILE A 283 -5.73 9.60 -3.63
C ILE A 283 -6.30 8.21 -4.01
N PRO A 284 -7.37 8.07 -4.81
CA PRO A 284 -7.98 6.76 -5.09
C PRO A 284 -7.11 5.83 -5.95
N TRP A 285 -5.99 6.32 -6.47
CA TRP A 285 -5.05 5.57 -7.30
C TRP A 285 -3.85 5.03 -6.53
N TYR A 286 -3.82 5.17 -5.20
CA TYR A 286 -2.77 4.55 -4.37
C TYR A 286 -2.55 3.08 -4.77
N ALA A 287 -1.29 2.65 -4.75
CA ALA A 287 -0.93 1.28 -5.07
C ALA A 287 -1.43 0.78 -6.45
N GLN A 288 -1.58 1.68 -7.43
CA GLN A 288 -1.97 1.34 -8.80
C GLN A 288 -1.08 2.03 -9.86
N PRO A 289 0.26 1.97 -9.73
CA PRO A 289 1.18 2.76 -10.55
C PRO A 289 1.04 2.53 -12.05
N ASP A 290 0.75 1.30 -12.49
CA ASP A 290 0.64 0.98 -13.92
C ASP A 290 -0.68 1.46 -14.55
N ARG A 291 -1.74 1.57 -13.75
CA ARG A 291 -3.06 1.98 -14.21
C ARG A 291 -3.23 3.50 -14.19
N SER A 292 -2.67 4.15 -13.18
CA SER A 292 -2.88 5.57 -12.90
C SER A 292 -2.23 6.49 -13.93
N VAL A 293 -1.18 6.02 -14.62
CA VAL A 293 -0.46 6.76 -15.66
C VAL A 293 -1.18 6.76 -17.02
N ARG A 294 -2.20 5.92 -17.22
CA ARG A 294 -2.96 5.83 -18.48
C ARG A 294 -4.23 6.65 -18.42
N LEU A 295 -4.44 7.58 -19.34
CA LEU A 295 -5.71 8.29 -19.44
C LEU A 295 -6.82 7.34 -19.90
N ASP A 296 -8.05 7.55 -19.42
CA ASP A 296 -9.19 6.65 -19.68
C ASP A 296 -9.62 6.59 -21.17
N GLU A 297 -9.01 7.42 -22.02
CA GLU A 297 -9.21 7.46 -23.49
C GLU A 297 -8.34 6.45 -24.27
N GLU A 298 -7.42 5.72 -23.64
CA GLU A 298 -6.73 4.57 -24.25
C GLU A 298 -7.62 3.30 -24.33
N LYS A 299 -8.90 3.49 -24.68
CA LYS A 299 -9.65 2.54 -25.50
C LYS A 299 -9.73 3.08 -26.91
N MET A 300 -8.59 3.22 -27.57
CA MET A 300 -8.51 3.46 -29.01
C MET A 300 -7.87 2.23 -29.66
N GLY A 301 -8.72 1.42 -30.29
CA GLY A 301 -8.44 0.74 -31.56
C GLY A 301 -7.37 -0.37 -31.59
N CYS A 302 -7.84 -1.56 -31.96
CA CYS A 302 -7.13 -2.79 -32.37
C CYS A 302 -6.55 -3.66 -31.25
#